data_AF-A0A8C3NKU9-F1
#
_entry.id   AF-A0A8C3NKU9-F1
#
_cell.length_a   1.000
_cell.length_b   1.000
_cell.length_c   1.000
_cell.angle_alpha   90.00
_cell.angle_beta   90.00
_cell.angle_gamma   90.00
#
_symmetry.space_group_name_H-M   'P 1'
#
loop_
_entity.id
_entity.type
_entity.pdbx_description
1 polymer ?
#
loop_
_entity_poly.entity_id
_entity_poly.type
_entity_poly.pdbx_seq_one_letter_code
_entity_poly.pdbx_strand_id
1 'polypeptide(L)'
;MAEPGAEEPDERLLLLVEPPPSPPQAEPPRRGPQSARAAPGGAVRQCGEPGLEEVEDSEESEESGPEGDGEDEPLLRASGSGRGRRAGAAWAKERRAAAGHTGHTADMNIFLDDPEFAEIVLRTEQAIECGVFPERISQGSSGSYFAKDPKGKIVGVFKPKSEEPYGHLNPKWTKYFHKICCPCCFGRGCLVPNQGYLSEAGAYLVDEKLGLGVVPKTKVVWLVSETFNYSAIDRAKSRGKKYALEKVPKVAKKFNRIGLPPKVGSFQLFVEGYKEADYWLRKFEADPLPENTRKEFQSQFERLVILDYVIRNTDRGNDNWLVRYEKQDDALDLSDKDSQWTVTKESIKIAAIDNGLAFPFKHPDEWRAYPFHWAWLPQAKVPFSQETRDLVLPRLSDMNFVQDLCEDLYELFKTDRGFDKATFENQMSVMRGQILNLTQALKDEKSPIQLVQMPRVIVERSSTGSQGRIVHLSNAFTQTFHSRKPFFSSW
;
A
#
# COMPACT_ATOMS: atom_id res chain seq x y z
N MET A 1 -58.73 26.95 -55.87
CA MET A 1 -57.66 27.69 -56.57
C MET A 1 -56.66 26.66 -57.07
N ALA A 2 -56.30 26.76 -58.34
CA ALA A 2 -55.60 25.75 -59.13
C ALA A 2 -54.07 25.89 -59.05
N GLU A 3 -53.39 24.73 -59.01
CA GLU A 3 -52.13 24.31 -59.70
C GLU A 3 -50.82 25.17 -59.59
N PRO A 4 -49.64 24.63 -59.97
CA PRO A 4 -48.97 23.32 -59.72
C PRO A 4 -47.49 23.54 -59.24
N GLY A 5 -46.64 22.58 -58.84
CA GLY A 5 -46.00 21.50 -59.63
C GLY A 5 -44.44 21.57 -59.53
N ALA A 6 -43.77 20.42 -59.74
CA ALA A 6 -42.32 20.14 -59.87
C ALA A 6 -41.52 19.87 -58.57
N GLU A 7 -41.18 18.63 -58.19
CA GLU A 7 -40.35 17.54 -58.78
C GLU A 7 -38.92 17.51 -58.23
N GLU A 8 -38.60 16.39 -57.57
CA GLU A 8 -37.26 15.93 -57.18
C GLU A 8 -36.46 15.46 -58.41
N PRO A 9 -35.13 15.28 -58.26
CA PRO A 9 -34.49 14.12 -58.84
C PRO A 9 -33.80 13.24 -57.79
N ASP A 10 -34.13 11.96 -57.86
CA ASP A 10 -33.42 10.82 -57.26
C ASP A 10 -32.32 10.38 -58.24
N GLU A 11 -31.06 10.33 -57.81
CA GLU A 11 -30.02 9.55 -58.47
C GLU A 11 -29.23 8.74 -57.42
N ARG A 12 -29.70 7.52 -57.18
CA ARG A 12 -28.84 6.39 -56.81
C ARG A 12 -28.04 5.93 -58.04
N LEU A 13 -26.72 6.08 -58.01
CA LEU A 13 -25.69 5.06 -58.29
C LEU A 13 -24.36 5.80 -58.47
N LEU A 14 -23.34 5.47 -57.68
CA LEU A 14 -22.00 5.14 -58.17
C LEU A 14 -21.14 4.60 -57.03
N LEU A 15 -20.47 3.50 -57.35
CA LEU A 15 -19.66 2.64 -56.51
C LEU A 15 -18.27 3.25 -56.21
N LEU A 16 -17.71 2.82 -55.08
CA LEU A 16 -16.29 2.50 -54.84
C LEU A 16 -15.25 3.25 -55.69
N VAL A 17 -14.54 4.19 -55.05
CA VAL A 17 -13.20 4.61 -55.50
C VAL A 17 -12.26 4.56 -54.31
N GLU A 18 -11.39 3.55 -54.32
CA GLU A 18 -10.23 3.45 -53.44
C GLU A 18 -9.24 4.60 -53.69
N PRO A 19 -8.48 5.04 -52.66
CA PRO A 19 -7.50 6.11 -52.80
C PRO A 19 -6.30 5.70 -53.69
N PRO A 20 -5.68 6.65 -54.41
CA PRO A 20 -4.48 6.37 -55.21
C PRO A 20 -3.27 5.99 -54.33
N PRO A 21 -2.34 5.15 -54.84
CA PRO A 21 -1.18 4.69 -54.09
C PRO A 21 -0.13 5.80 -53.88
N SER A 22 0.43 5.85 -52.67
CA SER A 22 1.58 6.69 -52.33
C SER A 22 2.85 6.25 -53.08
N PRO A 23 3.73 7.18 -53.51
CA PRO A 23 4.95 6.88 -54.26
C PRO A 23 6.02 6.15 -53.42
N PRO A 24 6.95 5.41 -54.06
CA PRO A 24 7.86 4.48 -53.40
C PRO A 24 8.92 5.15 -52.53
N GLN A 25 9.20 4.52 -51.39
CA GLN A 25 10.29 4.88 -50.47
C GLN A 25 11.66 4.61 -51.11
N ALA A 26 12.60 5.55 -50.92
CA ALA A 26 13.99 5.40 -51.31
C ALA A 26 14.75 4.54 -50.28
N GLU A 27 15.27 3.38 -50.70
CA GLU A 27 16.18 2.56 -49.90
C GLU A 27 17.62 3.13 -49.92
N PRO A 28 18.33 3.15 -48.78
CA PRO A 28 19.79 3.35 -48.76
C PRO A 28 20.54 2.04 -49.12
N PRO A 29 21.76 2.12 -49.67
CA PRO A 29 22.37 0.99 -50.37
C PRO A 29 22.92 -0.09 -49.43
N ARG A 30 22.69 -1.35 -49.82
CA ARG A 30 23.31 -2.56 -49.25
C ARG A 30 24.79 -2.64 -49.64
N ARG A 31 25.69 -2.86 -48.68
CA ARG A 31 27.06 -3.37 -48.92
C ARG A 31 27.17 -4.80 -48.39
N GLY A 32 27.52 -5.71 -49.31
CA GLY A 32 27.95 -7.09 -49.03
C GLY A 32 29.47 -7.21 -48.82
N PRO A 33 29.99 -8.46 -48.66
CA PRO A 33 30.95 -8.81 -47.62
C PRO A 33 32.42 -8.79 -48.10
N GLN A 34 33.35 -8.45 -47.21
CA GLN A 34 34.77 -8.81 -47.34
C GLN A 34 35.42 -9.17 -46.00
N SER A 35 36.40 -10.04 -46.12
CA SER A 35 37.03 -10.91 -45.13
C SER A 35 38.32 -10.32 -44.51
N ALA A 36 38.59 -10.76 -43.27
CA ALA A 36 39.90 -10.96 -42.60
C ALA A 36 40.94 -9.83 -42.49
N ARG A 37 41.29 -9.44 -41.25
CA ARG A 37 42.58 -9.81 -40.59
C ARG A 37 42.72 -9.28 -39.15
N ALA A 38 43.16 -10.22 -38.29
CA ALA A 38 44.12 -10.13 -37.16
C ALA A 38 43.80 -9.34 -35.86
N ALA A 39 43.76 -10.10 -34.76
CA ALA A 39 44.06 -9.71 -33.37
C ALA A 39 45.60 -9.55 -33.17
N PRO A 40 46.16 -9.12 -32.01
CA PRO A 40 46.04 -9.74 -30.68
C PRO A 40 45.92 -8.71 -29.52
N GLY A 41 45.69 -9.06 -28.25
CA GLY A 41 45.67 -10.37 -27.61
C GLY A 41 45.03 -10.30 -26.22
N GLY A 42 44.63 -11.47 -25.74
CA GLY A 42 44.32 -11.71 -24.34
C GLY A 42 45.52 -12.35 -23.63
N ALA A 43 45.47 -12.31 -22.30
CA ALA A 43 46.09 -13.34 -21.47
C ALA A 43 45.29 -13.48 -20.17
N VAL A 44 45.16 -14.73 -19.75
CA VAL A 44 44.37 -15.28 -18.65
C VAL A 44 45.33 -16.12 -17.79
N ARG A 45 45.00 -16.28 -16.49
CA ARG A 45 45.54 -17.24 -15.47
C ARG A 45 46.92 -16.90 -14.88
N GLN A 46 47.28 -17.26 -13.63
CA GLN A 46 46.76 -18.24 -12.67
C GLN A 46 47.34 -17.96 -11.26
N CYS A 47 46.73 -18.55 -10.22
CA CYS A 47 47.24 -18.66 -8.85
C CYS A 47 48.60 -19.38 -8.74
N GLY A 48 49.38 -18.99 -7.73
CA GLY A 48 50.51 -19.76 -7.16
C GLY A 48 51.13 -19.04 -5.95
N GLU A 49 51.00 -19.63 -4.76
CA GLU A 49 51.87 -19.44 -3.58
C GLU A 49 52.84 -20.65 -3.51
N PRO A 50 53.85 -20.72 -2.60
CA PRO A 50 54.55 -19.67 -1.85
C PRO A 50 56.09 -19.79 -1.98
N GLY A 51 56.85 -18.78 -1.55
CA GLY A 51 58.31 -18.83 -1.43
C GLY A 51 58.81 -17.94 -0.28
N LEU A 52 59.55 -18.57 0.63
CA LEU A 52 60.22 -18.00 1.81
C LEU A 52 61.54 -17.31 1.41
N GLU A 53 61.90 -16.21 2.09
CA GLU A 53 63.25 -15.74 2.50
C GLU A 53 63.09 -14.27 3.01
N GLU A 54 63.10 -14.06 4.32
CA GLU A 54 64.21 -13.56 5.18
C GLU A 54 64.58 -12.08 4.96
N VAL A 55 64.10 -11.19 5.85
CA VAL A 55 64.82 -10.47 6.95
C VAL A 55 65.73 -9.34 6.46
N GLU A 56 65.35 -8.10 6.78
CA GLU A 56 66.29 -7.07 7.27
C GLU A 56 65.56 -6.04 8.16
N ASP A 57 66.15 -5.82 9.33
CA ASP A 57 65.73 -4.96 10.44
C ASP A 57 65.89 -3.46 10.14
N SER A 58 65.04 -2.64 10.76
CA SER A 58 65.44 -1.31 11.22
C SER A 58 64.57 -0.87 12.41
N GLU A 59 65.25 -0.62 13.52
CA GLU A 59 64.75 -0.28 14.86
C GLU A 59 64.29 1.18 15.03
N GLU A 60 63.69 1.42 16.21
CA GLU A 60 63.45 2.69 16.94
C GLU A 60 62.21 3.53 16.51
N SER A 61 61.37 4.07 17.41
CA SER A 61 61.45 4.28 18.87
C SER A 61 60.05 4.55 19.46
N GLU A 62 59.89 4.26 20.75
CA GLU A 62 58.73 4.56 21.59
C GLU A 62 58.66 6.05 21.95
N GLU A 63 57.46 6.64 21.98
CA GLU A 63 57.18 7.75 22.90
C GLU A 63 55.70 7.80 23.30
N SER A 64 55.49 8.06 24.59
CA SER A 64 54.27 7.89 25.36
C SER A 64 53.62 9.22 25.78
N GLY A 65 52.28 9.26 25.74
CA GLY A 65 51.41 10.08 26.61
C GLY A 65 50.75 11.33 25.98
N PRO A 66 49.77 11.98 26.67
CA PRO A 66 49.08 11.62 27.90
C PRO A 66 47.53 11.65 27.84
N GLU A 67 46.90 11.14 28.90
CA GLU A 67 45.48 11.29 29.28
C GLU A 67 45.18 12.68 29.88
N GLY A 68 43.91 13.11 29.81
CA GLY A 68 43.31 14.12 30.69
C GLY A 68 42.56 15.23 29.96
N ASP A 69 41.23 15.28 30.13
CA ASP A 69 40.49 16.47 30.59
C ASP A 69 38.97 16.24 30.42
N GLY A 70 38.29 16.16 31.55
CA GLY A 70 36.88 16.54 31.66
C GLY A 70 36.83 17.87 32.40
N GLU A 71 35.83 18.70 32.11
CA GLU A 71 35.26 19.64 33.08
C GLU A 71 33.91 20.21 32.62
N ASP A 72 33.17 20.64 33.62
CA ASP A 72 31.73 20.91 33.73
C ASP A 72 31.25 22.26 33.15
N GLU A 73 29.92 22.43 33.07
CA GLU A 73 29.12 23.53 33.69
C GLU A 73 27.73 23.68 33.03
N PRO A 74 26.72 24.37 33.65
CA PRO A 74 26.52 24.68 35.07
C PRO A 74 25.11 24.35 35.61
N LEU A 75 25.04 24.25 36.94
CA LEU A 75 23.81 24.30 37.76
C LEU A 75 23.55 25.72 38.26
N LEU A 76 22.32 26.24 38.07
CA LEU A 76 21.81 27.40 38.80
C LEU A 76 20.82 26.96 39.89
N ARG A 77 21.13 27.38 41.13
CA ARG A 77 20.29 27.29 42.33
C ARG A 77 19.18 28.36 42.32
N ALA A 78 18.01 28.01 42.84
CA ALA A 78 17.23 28.92 43.68
C ALA A 78 16.40 28.14 44.73
N SER A 79 16.46 28.66 45.95
CA SER A 79 15.90 28.20 47.22
C SER A 79 14.39 28.48 47.39
N GLY A 80 13.71 27.70 48.24
CA GLY A 80 12.41 28.12 48.78
C GLY A 80 11.63 27.06 49.58
N SER A 81 11.71 27.17 50.91
CA SER A 81 11.01 26.41 51.98
C SER A 81 9.47 26.28 51.85
N GLY A 82 8.90 25.16 52.32
CA GLY A 82 7.49 25.12 52.75
C GLY A 82 6.91 23.72 53.03
N ARG A 83 6.90 23.31 54.30
CA ARG A 83 6.28 22.08 54.84
C ARG A 83 4.74 22.13 54.79
N GLY A 84 4.11 21.02 54.40
CA GLY A 84 2.69 20.72 54.69
C GLY A 84 2.37 19.23 54.54
N ARG A 85 2.17 18.52 55.65
CA ARG A 85 1.75 17.10 55.71
C ARG A 85 0.22 16.99 55.74
N ARG A 86 -0.40 16.14 54.89
CA ARG A 86 -1.10 14.88 55.27
C ARG A 86 -2.00 14.32 54.14
N ALA A 87 -1.80 13.01 53.92
CA ALA A 87 -2.79 11.94 53.69
C ALA A 87 -3.84 12.05 52.55
N GLY A 88 -3.66 11.20 51.54
CA GLY A 88 -4.70 10.72 50.63
C GLY A 88 -4.16 9.51 49.88
N ALA A 89 -4.63 8.32 50.28
CA ALA A 89 -4.11 7.03 49.86
C ALA A 89 -4.61 6.58 48.47
N ALA A 90 -3.87 5.62 47.91
CA ALA A 90 -4.34 4.53 47.05
C ALA A 90 -4.41 4.72 45.52
N TRP A 91 -3.30 5.06 44.85
CA TRP A 91 -3.11 4.74 43.41
C TRP A 91 -1.63 4.46 43.09
N ALA A 92 -1.08 3.36 43.63
CA ALA A 92 0.26 2.89 43.26
C ALA A 92 0.50 1.43 43.66
N LYS A 93 -0.17 0.48 43.01
CA LYS A 93 0.27 -0.93 43.08
C LYS A 93 -0.21 -1.79 41.91
N GLU A 94 0.08 -1.39 40.68
CA GLU A 94 -0.03 -2.32 39.54
C GLU A 94 0.94 -2.03 38.40
N ARG A 95 2.23 -1.85 38.74
CA ARG A 95 3.33 -1.93 37.76
C ARG A 95 4.54 -2.60 38.39
N ARG A 96 4.42 -3.89 38.64
CA ARG A 96 5.58 -4.76 38.87
C ARG A 96 5.26 -6.22 38.55
N ALA A 97 5.21 -6.49 37.24
CA ALA A 97 5.40 -7.82 36.67
C ALA A 97 5.98 -7.67 35.24
N ALA A 98 7.09 -6.94 35.14
CA ALA A 98 7.95 -6.95 33.95
C ALA A 98 9.24 -7.66 34.36
N ALA A 99 9.17 -8.99 34.42
CA ALA A 99 10.31 -9.85 34.67
C ALA A 99 10.24 -11.05 33.73
N GLY A 100 11.10 -11.04 32.72
CA GLY A 100 11.52 -12.19 31.91
C GLY A 100 10.44 -12.93 31.14
N HIS A 101 10.18 -12.54 29.90
CA HIS A 101 9.53 -13.39 28.90
C HIS A 101 10.29 -13.31 27.57
N THR A 102 10.58 -14.48 27.02
CA THR A 102 11.21 -14.73 25.73
C THR A 102 10.32 -14.20 24.60
N GLY A 103 10.60 -13.00 24.09
CA GLY A 103 9.78 -12.39 23.04
C GLY A 103 9.92 -13.10 21.69
N HIS A 104 9.10 -14.13 21.47
CA HIS A 104 8.82 -14.70 20.17
C HIS A 104 7.88 -13.78 19.38
N THR A 105 7.94 -13.80 18.06
CA THR A 105 6.98 -13.05 17.20
C THR A 105 5.54 -13.49 17.43
N ALA A 106 5.33 -14.72 17.93
CA ALA A 106 4.06 -15.25 18.40
C ALA A 106 3.35 -14.35 19.42
N ASP A 107 4.08 -13.63 20.28
CA ASP A 107 3.49 -12.70 21.25
C ASP A 107 3.04 -11.37 20.61
N MET A 108 3.48 -11.08 19.38
CA MET A 108 3.19 -9.83 18.66
C MET A 108 2.09 -9.97 17.60
N ASN A 109 1.83 -11.19 17.13
CA ASN A 109 0.87 -11.50 16.06
C ASN A 109 -0.40 -12.19 16.61
N ILE A 110 -1.00 -11.60 17.65
CA ILE A 110 -2.19 -12.15 18.31
C ILE A 110 -3.46 -11.55 17.67
N PHE A 111 -4.24 -12.39 16.98
CA PHE A 111 -5.52 -12.03 16.37
C PHE A 111 -6.64 -12.89 16.94
N LEU A 112 -7.14 -12.54 18.13
CA LEU A 112 -8.20 -13.31 18.83
C LEU A 112 -9.56 -13.23 18.10
N ASP A 113 -9.77 -12.14 17.37
CA ASP A 113 -10.94 -11.84 16.54
C ASP A 113 -10.94 -12.60 15.21
N ASP A 114 -9.80 -13.14 14.77
CA ASP A 114 -9.62 -13.68 13.42
C ASP A 114 -8.67 -14.89 13.41
N PRO A 115 -9.15 -16.07 13.83
CA PRO A 115 -8.33 -17.27 13.96
C PRO A 115 -7.80 -17.77 12.61
N GLU A 116 -8.54 -17.56 11.51
CA GLU A 116 -8.10 -17.95 10.17
C GLU A 116 -6.86 -17.15 9.74
N PHE A 117 -6.89 -15.83 9.94
CA PHE A 117 -5.72 -14.99 9.66
C PHE A 117 -4.54 -15.33 10.58
N ALA A 118 -4.80 -15.57 11.87
CA ALA A 118 -3.77 -15.98 12.83
C ALA A 118 -3.08 -17.27 12.37
N GLU A 119 -3.83 -18.25 11.88
CA GLU A 119 -3.28 -19.51 11.37
C GLU A 119 -2.37 -19.30 10.15
N ILE A 120 -2.76 -18.42 9.23
CA ILE A 120 -1.94 -18.11 8.03
C ILE A 120 -0.62 -17.45 8.43
N VAL A 121 -0.65 -16.50 9.37
CA VAL A 121 0.56 -15.85 9.89
C VAL A 121 1.44 -16.87 10.60
N LEU A 122 0.87 -17.73 11.45
CA LEU A 122 1.61 -18.78 12.14
C LEU A 122 2.27 -19.76 11.16
N ARG A 123 1.57 -20.20 10.11
CA ARG A 123 2.14 -21.04 9.05
C ARG A 123 3.29 -20.34 8.33
N THR A 124 3.19 -19.03 8.13
CA THR A 124 4.29 -18.24 7.55
C THR A 124 5.51 -18.20 8.47
N GLU A 125 5.32 -18.01 9.77
CA GLU A 125 6.40 -18.06 10.76
C GLU A 125 7.08 -19.44 10.79
N GLN A 126 6.28 -20.51 10.81
CA GLN A 126 6.78 -21.89 10.71
C GLN A 126 7.55 -22.15 9.42
N ALA A 127 7.10 -21.61 8.28
CA ALA A 127 7.80 -21.72 7.01
C ALA A 127 9.21 -21.12 7.11
N ILE A 128 9.32 -19.93 7.70
CA ILE A 128 10.59 -19.24 7.92
C ILE A 128 11.51 -20.06 8.83
N GLU A 129 10.98 -20.63 9.92
CA GLU A 129 11.74 -21.49 10.82
C GLU A 129 12.26 -22.77 10.13
N CYS A 130 11.49 -23.32 9.19
CA CYS A 130 11.88 -24.45 8.36
C CYS A 130 12.78 -24.06 7.16
N GLY A 131 13.19 -22.80 7.04
CA GLY A 131 14.07 -22.32 5.96
C GLY A 131 13.36 -22.00 4.64
N VAL A 132 12.03 -21.99 4.62
CA VAL A 132 11.22 -21.53 3.49
C VAL A 132 10.94 -20.03 3.67
N PHE A 133 11.82 -19.21 3.10
CA PHE A 133 11.79 -17.77 3.32
C PHE A 133 10.85 -17.01 2.35
N PRO A 134 10.28 -15.86 2.78
CA PRO A 134 9.62 -14.93 1.90
C PRO A 134 10.52 -14.46 0.76
N GLU A 135 9.98 -14.43 -0.45
CA GLU A 135 10.71 -14.05 -1.67
C GLU A 135 10.38 -12.64 -2.11
N ARG A 136 11.40 -11.86 -2.49
CA ARG A 136 11.20 -10.47 -2.89
C ARG A 136 10.53 -10.38 -4.25
N ILE A 137 9.51 -9.52 -4.35
CA ILE A 137 8.79 -9.27 -5.60
C ILE A 137 9.68 -8.39 -6.51
N SER A 138 10.05 -8.90 -7.68
CA SER A 138 10.97 -8.23 -8.62
C SER A 138 10.32 -7.05 -9.35
N GLN A 139 9.04 -7.15 -9.69
CA GLN A 139 8.28 -6.15 -10.45
C GLN A 139 7.65 -5.04 -9.59
N GLY A 140 7.91 -5.00 -8.28
CA GLY A 140 7.22 -4.09 -7.34
C GLY A 140 8.05 -2.93 -6.78
N SER A 141 7.43 -2.18 -5.86
CA SER A 141 8.15 -1.28 -4.96
C SER A 141 9.23 -2.08 -4.21
N SER A 142 10.36 -1.43 -3.90
CA SER A 142 11.59 -2.10 -3.47
C SER A 142 11.52 -2.84 -2.12
N GLY A 143 10.37 -2.92 -1.47
CA GLY A 143 10.16 -3.57 -0.18
C GLY A 143 8.87 -4.37 -0.11
N SER A 144 8.64 -5.32 -1.04
CA SER A 144 7.48 -6.23 -1.02
C SER A 144 7.93 -7.67 -1.20
N TYR A 145 7.32 -8.59 -0.45
CA TYR A 145 7.73 -9.99 -0.37
C TYR A 145 6.52 -10.93 -0.47
N PHE A 146 6.63 -11.98 -1.27
CA PHE A 146 5.71 -13.12 -1.24
C PHE A 146 6.01 -13.97 0.00
N ALA A 147 5.10 -13.93 0.97
CA ALA A 147 5.11 -14.82 2.12
C ALA A 147 4.61 -16.21 1.71
N LYS A 148 5.25 -17.25 2.27
CA LYS A 148 5.00 -18.64 1.90
C LYS A 148 4.61 -19.47 3.11
N ASP A 149 3.84 -20.52 2.88
CA ASP A 149 3.62 -21.58 3.86
C ASP A 149 4.81 -22.58 3.90
N PRO A 150 4.83 -23.56 4.83
CA PRO A 150 5.91 -24.54 4.90
C PRO A 150 6.04 -25.45 3.67
N LYS A 151 5.01 -25.48 2.79
CA LYS A 151 5.04 -26.21 1.52
C LYS A 151 5.58 -25.35 0.37
N GLY A 152 5.92 -24.08 0.62
CA GLY A 152 6.40 -23.13 -0.37
C GLY A 152 5.29 -22.46 -1.19
N LYS A 153 4.02 -22.67 -0.86
CA LYS A 153 2.89 -22.01 -1.51
C LYS A 153 2.81 -20.56 -1.03
N ILE A 154 2.57 -19.62 -1.94
CA ILE A 154 2.37 -18.20 -1.60
C ILE A 154 1.03 -18.06 -0.87
N VAL A 155 1.06 -17.45 0.32
CA VAL A 155 -0.13 -17.22 1.16
C VAL A 155 -0.41 -15.73 1.40
N GLY A 156 0.58 -14.88 1.19
CA GLY A 156 0.40 -13.45 1.39
C GLY A 156 1.50 -12.59 0.77
N VAL A 157 1.27 -11.29 0.79
CA VAL A 157 2.23 -10.26 0.43
C VAL A 157 2.55 -9.45 1.67
N PHE A 158 3.82 -9.43 2.07
CA PHE A 158 4.31 -8.67 3.20
C PHE A 158 5.09 -7.44 2.74
N LYS A 159 4.71 -6.26 3.25
CA LYS A 159 5.37 -4.97 2.95
C LYS A 159 5.89 -4.33 4.25
N PRO A 160 7.17 -4.51 4.60
CA PRO A 160 7.73 -3.96 5.84
C PRO A 160 7.86 -2.43 5.77
N LYS A 161 7.38 -1.73 6.81
CA LYS A 161 7.47 -0.27 7.00
C LYS A 161 8.86 0.27 6.70
N SER A 162 9.91 -0.40 7.22
CA SER A 162 11.29 0.06 7.09
C SER A 162 11.82 0.13 5.65
N GLU A 163 11.19 -0.57 4.70
CA GLU A 163 11.64 -0.71 3.31
C GLU A 163 10.75 0.02 2.30
N GLU A 164 9.72 0.73 2.78
CA GLU A 164 8.87 1.59 1.97
C GLU A 164 9.68 2.68 1.23
N PRO A 165 9.15 3.33 0.18
CA PRO A 165 9.83 4.39 -0.56
C PRO A 165 10.53 5.48 0.30
N TYR A 166 9.97 5.79 1.46
CA TYR A 166 10.49 6.76 2.44
C TYR A 166 11.09 6.13 3.70
N GLY A 167 11.15 4.79 3.75
CA GLY A 167 11.77 4.03 4.83
C GLY A 167 13.29 4.18 4.83
N HIS A 168 13.88 4.17 6.02
CA HIS A 168 15.32 4.32 6.24
C HIS A 168 16.17 3.16 5.69
N LEU A 169 15.54 2.02 5.35
CA LEU A 169 16.17 0.85 4.74
C LEU A 169 15.64 0.57 3.33
N ASN A 170 15.11 1.57 2.63
CA ASN A 170 14.71 1.39 1.24
C ASN A 170 15.94 0.99 0.38
N PRO A 171 15.93 -0.18 -0.27
CA PRO A 171 17.09 -0.65 -1.04
C PRO A 171 17.27 0.06 -2.40
N LYS A 172 16.32 0.90 -2.84
CA LYS A 172 16.49 1.79 -4.01
C LYS A 172 17.02 3.16 -3.54
N TRP A 173 18.35 3.29 -3.44
CA TRP A 173 19.10 4.49 -2.99
C TRP A 173 18.74 5.78 -3.78
N THR A 174 18.27 5.64 -5.02
CA THR A 174 17.82 6.73 -5.90
C THR A 174 16.71 7.61 -5.31
N LYS A 175 15.80 7.08 -4.48
CA LYS A 175 14.72 7.89 -3.87
C LYS A 175 15.21 8.74 -2.69
N TYR A 176 16.29 8.34 -2.03
CA TYR A 176 16.96 9.15 -1.00
C TYR A 176 17.72 10.34 -1.64
N PHE A 177 18.36 10.12 -2.78
CA PHE A 177 19.00 11.18 -3.56
C PHE A 177 17.99 12.24 -4.06
N HIS A 178 16.81 11.82 -4.53
CA HIS A 178 15.72 12.73 -4.92
C HIS A 178 15.17 13.56 -3.74
N LYS A 179 15.17 13.00 -2.52
CA LYS A 179 14.76 13.70 -1.29
C LYS A 179 15.72 14.84 -0.91
N ILE A 180 17.02 14.69 -1.21
CA ILE A 180 18.06 15.66 -0.88
C ILE A 180 18.18 16.76 -1.95
N CYS A 181 18.02 16.42 -3.23
CA CYS A 181 18.32 17.34 -4.33
C CYS A 181 17.13 18.20 -4.81
N CYS A 182 15.87 17.82 -4.51
CA CYS A 182 14.65 18.53 -4.96
C CYS A 182 13.43 18.31 -4.03
N PRO A 183 13.38 18.96 -2.84
CA PRO A 183 12.32 18.74 -1.85
C PRO A 183 10.91 19.15 -2.28
N CYS A 184 10.76 20.05 -3.27
CA CYS A 184 9.46 20.46 -3.82
C CYS A 184 8.95 19.56 -4.96
N CYS A 185 9.82 18.75 -5.58
CA CYS A 185 9.48 17.97 -6.78
C CYS A 185 9.34 16.47 -6.54
N PHE A 186 9.63 15.93 -5.34
CA PHE A 186 9.62 14.47 -5.15
C PHE A 186 8.83 14.04 -3.92
N GLY A 187 7.64 13.51 -4.17
CA GLY A 187 6.78 12.82 -3.22
C GLY A 187 5.34 13.32 -3.20
N ARG A 188 4.45 12.48 -2.66
CA ARG A 188 3.04 12.81 -2.47
C ARG A 188 2.89 13.69 -1.23
N GLY A 189 3.09 15.00 -1.37
CA GLY A 189 3.07 15.97 -0.26
C GLY A 189 1.72 16.15 0.46
N CYS A 190 0.71 15.35 0.10
CA CYS A 190 -0.56 15.23 0.81
C CYS A 190 -0.65 13.96 1.67
N LEU A 191 0.35 13.07 1.62
CA LEU A 191 0.39 11.82 2.39
C LEU A 191 1.38 11.94 3.56
N VAL A 192 1.06 11.23 4.65
CA VAL A 192 1.98 11.08 5.79
C VAL A 192 3.13 10.14 5.38
N PRO A 193 4.40 10.54 5.56
CA PRO A 193 5.53 9.68 5.20
C PRO A 193 5.57 8.39 6.04
N ASN A 194 5.97 7.28 5.41
CA ASN A 194 6.34 6.03 6.10
C ASN A 194 5.20 5.37 6.91
N GLN A 195 3.95 5.57 6.46
CA GLN A 195 2.73 4.93 7.00
C GLN A 195 1.99 4.12 5.93
N GLY A 196 2.68 3.68 4.86
CA GLY A 196 2.03 2.94 3.77
C GLY A 196 1.40 1.63 4.24
N TYR A 197 2.07 0.91 5.14
CA TYR A 197 1.53 -0.30 5.75
C TYR A 197 0.23 -0.08 6.55
N LEU A 198 0.05 1.10 7.17
CA LEU A 198 -1.21 1.46 7.83
C LEU A 198 -2.28 1.81 6.81
N SER A 199 -1.89 2.45 5.70
CA SER A 199 -2.79 2.73 4.58
C SER A 199 -3.34 1.43 3.96
N GLU A 200 -2.48 0.40 3.81
CA GLU A 200 -2.88 -0.95 3.37
C GLU A 200 -3.88 -1.61 4.33
N ALA A 201 -3.57 -1.64 5.62
CA ALA A 201 -4.46 -2.23 6.63
C ALA A 201 -5.76 -1.42 6.81
N GLY A 202 -5.68 -0.10 6.72
CA GLY A 202 -6.82 0.81 6.80
C GLY A 202 -7.77 0.66 5.62
N ALA A 203 -7.27 0.37 4.43
CA ALA A 203 -8.11 0.09 3.27
C ALA A 203 -8.95 -1.17 3.47
N TYR A 204 -8.36 -2.25 4.02
CA TYR A 204 -9.12 -3.45 4.38
C TYR A 204 -10.13 -3.18 5.51
N LEU A 205 -9.76 -2.41 6.53
CA LEU A 205 -10.67 -2.01 7.60
C LEU A 205 -11.90 -1.26 7.05
N VAL A 206 -11.70 -0.32 6.12
CA VAL A 206 -12.79 0.40 5.44
C VAL A 206 -13.63 -0.56 4.58
N ASP A 207 -12.99 -1.46 3.83
CA ASP A 207 -13.66 -2.48 3.01
C ASP A 207 -14.59 -3.37 3.84
N GLU A 208 -14.08 -3.91 4.95
CA GLU A 208 -14.81 -4.77 5.87
C GLU A 208 -15.97 -4.03 6.52
N LYS A 209 -15.72 -2.82 7.05
CA LYS A 209 -16.74 -2.03 7.74
C LYS A 209 -17.86 -1.57 6.80
N LEU A 210 -17.56 -1.34 5.52
CA LEU A 210 -18.54 -1.02 4.48
C LEU A 210 -19.12 -2.25 3.78
N GLY A 211 -18.64 -3.46 4.08
CA GLY A 211 -19.08 -4.71 3.47
C GLY A 211 -18.86 -4.77 1.95
N LEU A 212 -17.76 -4.19 1.45
CA LEU A 212 -17.47 -4.12 0.02
C LEU A 212 -16.95 -5.46 -0.51
N GLY A 213 -16.00 -6.08 0.19
CA GLY A 213 -15.46 -7.40 -0.15
C GLY A 213 -14.58 -7.39 -1.39
N VAL A 214 -13.83 -6.31 -1.63
CA VAL A 214 -12.90 -6.17 -2.75
C VAL A 214 -11.44 -6.11 -2.30
N VAL A 215 -11.13 -5.74 -1.06
CA VAL A 215 -9.75 -5.75 -0.54
C VAL A 215 -9.44 -7.13 0.07
N PRO A 216 -8.41 -7.86 -0.40
CA PRO A 216 -7.96 -9.06 0.28
C PRO A 216 -7.55 -8.73 1.72
N LYS A 217 -7.94 -9.59 2.67
CA LYS A 217 -7.71 -9.36 4.10
C LYS A 217 -6.28 -8.92 4.38
N THR A 218 -6.14 -7.75 5.01
CA THR A 218 -4.85 -7.11 5.25
C THR A 218 -4.77 -6.59 6.68
N LYS A 219 -3.80 -7.07 7.46
CA LYS A 219 -3.56 -6.60 8.85
C LYS A 219 -2.08 -6.24 9.06
N VAL A 220 -1.80 -5.51 10.14
CA VAL A 220 -0.44 -5.20 10.57
C VAL A 220 0.15 -6.42 11.27
N VAL A 221 1.33 -6.87 10.83
CA VAL A 221 2.03 -8.04 11.40
C VAL A 221 3.49 -7.73 11.65
N TRP A 222 4.13 -8.56 12.47
CA TRP A 222 5.56 -8.54 12.74
C TRP A 222 6.22 -9.83 12.23
N LEU A 223 7.11 -9.73 11.25
CA LEU A 223 7.86 -10.88 10.73
C LEU A 223 9.36 -10.69 10.86
N VAL A 224 10.09 -11.80 10.99
CA VAL A 224 11.55 -11.86 10.95
C VAL A 224 11.93 -12.80 9.81
N SER A 225 12.76 -12.36 8.86
CA SER A 225 13.27 -13.24 7.80
C SER A 225 14.66 -12.79 7.34
N GLU A 226 15.58 -13.71 7.10
CA GLU A 226 16.92 -13.37 6.59
C GLU A 226 16.90 -12.69 5.21
N THR A 227 15.82 -12.89 4.44
CA THR A 227 15.61 -12.30 3.11
C THR A 227 15.19 -10.84 3.15
N PHE A 228 14.75 -10.31 4.29
CA PHE A 228 14.42 -8.89 4.42
C PHE A 228 15.68 -8.02 4.42
N ASN A 229 15.52 -6.73 4.10
CA ASN A 229 16.63 -5.81 4.04
C ASN A 229 17.02 -5.25 5.43
N TYR A 230 18.02 -5.83 6.08
CA TYR A 230 18.55 -5.35 7.37
C TYR A 230 19.85 -4.59 7.21
N SER A 231 20.14 -3.67 8.16
CA SER A 231 21.43 -2.99 8.22
C SER A 231 22.58 -3.98 8.43
N ALA A 232 23.78 -3.61 7.97
CA ALA A 232 24.99 -4.41 8.21
C ALA A 232 25.23 -4.66 9.70
N ILE A 233 24.91 -3.67 10.53
CA ILE A 233 25.02 -3.74 12.00
C ILE A 233 24.05 -4.78 12.57
N ASP A 234 22.80 -4.81 12.13
CA ASP A 234 21.82 -5.79 12.61
C ASP A 234 22.20 -7.22 12.20
N ARG A 235 22.70 -7.39 10.97
CA ARG A 235 23.22 -8.69 10.51
C ARG A 235 24.43 -9.12 11.34
N ALA A 236 25.41 -8.23 11.59
CA ALA A 236 26.57 -8.54 12.42
C ALA A 236 26.19 -8.88 13.87
N LYS A 237 25.28 -8.11 14.49
CA LYS A 237 24.77 -8.36 15.85
C LYS A 237 24.05 -9.71 15.94
N SER A 238 23.24 -10.06 14.95
CA SER A 238 22.53 -11.34 14.92
C SER A 238 23.51 -12.52 14.87
N ARG A 239 24.55 -12.44 14.01
CA ARG A 239 25.61 -13.44 13.89
C ARG A 239 26.44 -13.56 15.17
N GLY A 240 26.88 -12.43 15.73
CA GLY A 240 27.68 -12.40 16.96
C GLY A 240 26.93 -12.98 18.16
N LYS A 241 25.63 -12.70 18.29
CA LYS A 241 24.79 -13.30 19.33
C LYS A 241 24.55 -14.79 19.14
N LYS A 242 24.35 -15.24 17.89
CA LYS A 242 24.20 -16.67 17.57
C LYS A 242 25.49 -17.44 17.88
N TYR A 243 26.64 -16.89 17.51
CA TYR A 243 27.96 -17.44 17.85
C TYR A 243 28.20 -17.48 19.37
N ALA A 244 27.86 -16.41 20.09
CA ALA A 244 27.99 -16.36 21.54
C ALA A 244 27.07 -17.38 22.24
N LEU A 245 25.88 -17.66 21.68
CA LEU A 245 25.00 -18.73 22.15
C LEU A 245 25.64 -20.11 21.97
N GLU A 246 26.21 -20.38 20.79
CA GLU A 246 26.84 -21.66 20.45
C GLU A 246 28.13 -21.91 21.27
N LYS A 247 28.91 -20.86 21.56
CA LYS A 247 30.21 -20.98 22.23
C LYS A 247 30.18 -20.77 23.74
N VAL A 248 29.31 -19.90 24.25
CA VAL A 248 29.23 -19.57 25.69
C VAL A 248 27.77 -19.45 26.16
N PRO A 249 27.09 -20.58 26.43
CA PRO A 249 25.68 -20.60 26.82
C PRO A 249 25.36 -19.76 28.08
N LYS A 250 26.35 -19.57 28.96
CA LYS A 250 26.23 -18.75 30.18
C LYS A 250 26.10 -17.24 29.88
N VAL A 251 26.70 -16.75 28.81
CA VAL A 251 26.59 -15.34 28.37
C VAL A 251 25.29 -15.12 27.60
N ALA A 252 24.81 -16.16 26.91
CA ALA A 252 23.57 -16.11 26.14
C ALA A 252 22.32 -15.80 26.97
N LYS A 253 22.27 -16.24 28.23
CA LYS A 253 21.19 -15.92 29.18
C LYS A 253 21.02 -14.42 29.48
N LYS A 254 21.98 -13.58 29.11
CA LYS A 254 21.91 -12.11 29.25
C LYS A 254 21.38 -11.41 28.00
N PHE A 255 21.22 -12.09 26.87
CA PHE A 255 20.68 -11.48 25.67
C PHE A 255 19.15 -11.56 25.67
N ASN A 256 18.51 -10.39 25.68
CA ASN A 256 17.03 -10.29 25.64
C ASN A 256 16.44 -10.75 24.28
N ARG A 257 17.26 -10.93 23.24
CA ARG A 257 16.82 -11.35 21.91
C ARG A 257 17.96 -11.93 21.07
N ILE A 258 17.73 -13.12 20.52
CA ILE A 258 18.60 -13.85 19.60
C ILE A 258 18.01 -13.76 18.19
N GLY A 259 18.84 -13.58 17.16
CA GLY A 259 18.40 -13.42 15.77
C GLY A 259 18.14 -11.98 15.34
N LEU A 260 17.53 -11.81 14.17
CA LEU A 260 17.24 -10.51 13.55
C LEU A 260 16.05 -9.81 14.26
N PRO A 261 16.00 -8.47 14.25
CA PRO A 261 14.86 -7.73 14.80
C PRO A 261 13.61 -7.93 13.93
N PRO A 262 12.39 -7.87 14.51
CA PRO A 262 11.17 -8.09 13.77
C PRO A 262 10.83 -6.81 13.00
N LYS A 263 10.30 -6.98 11.80
CA LYS A 263 9.83 -5.86 10.99
C LYS A 263 8.33 -5.82 11.07
N VAL A 264 7.79 -4.65 11.41
CA VAL A 264 6.37 -4.35 11.23
C VAL A 264 6.10 -4.06 9.76
N GLY A 265 4.95 -4.53 9.28
CA GLY A 265 4.48 -4.26 7.93
C GLY A 265 3.04 -4.69 7.76
N SER A 266 2.49 -4.42 6.58
CA SER A 266 1.20 -4.94 6.19
C SER A 266 1.37 -6.35 5.65
N PHE A 267 0.45 -7.24 6.00
CA PHE A 267 0.36 -8.59 5.46
C PHE A 267 -1.01 -8.74 4.82
N GLN A 268 -1.02 -8.80 3.50
CA GLN A 268 -2.22 -8.96 2.69
C GLN A 268 -2.31 -10.40 2.22
N LEU A 269 -3.47 -11.04 2.35
CA LEU A 269 -3.68 -12.38 1.82
C LEU A 269 -3.51 -12.42 0.30
N PHE A 270 -2.85 -13.46 -0.19
CA PHE A 270 -2.65 -13.66 -1.62
C PHE A 270 -3.92 -14.18 -2.27
N VAL A 271 -4.26 -13.67 -3.46
CA VAL A 271 -5.44 -14.08 -4.21
C VAL A 271 -5.04 -14.85 -5.48
N GLU A 272 -5.56 -16.07 -5.62
CA GLU A 272 -5.25 -16.98 -6.73
C GLU A 272 -6.20 -16.79 -7.92
N GLY A 273 -5.68 -16.96 -9.14
CA GLY A 273 -6.47 -16.89 -10.38
C GLY A 273 -6.78 -15.46 -10.87
N TYR A 274 -6.20 -14.44 -10.23
CA TYR A 274 -6.38 -13.05 -10.60
C TYR A 274 -5.32 -12.59 -11.61
N LYS A 275 -5.69 -11.65 -12.49
CA LYS A 275 -4.79 -10.92 -13.38
C LYS A 275 -5.06 -9.43 -13.29
N GLU A 276 -4.12 -8.60 -13.73
CA GLU A 276 -4.30 -7.14 -13.83
C GLU A 276 -5.60 -6.78 -14.56
N ALA A 277 -6.30 -5.75 -14.10
CA ALA A 277 -7.57 -5.37 -14.71
C ALA A 277 -7.40 -4.94 -16.16
N ASP A 278 -6.31 -4.24 -16.50
CA ASP A 278 -6.00 -3.85 -17.88
C ASP A 278 -5.96 -5.06 -18.85
N TYR A 279 -5.44 -6.21 -18.41
CA TYR A 279 -5.46 -7.44 -19.20
C TYR A 279 -6.88 -7.89 -19.53
N TRP A 280 -7.79 -7.86 -18.56
CA TRP A 280 -9.17 -8.30 -18.75
C TRP A 280 -10.03 -7.27 -19.48
N LEU A 281 -9.86 -5.99 -19.19
CA LEU A 281 -10.56 -4.91 -19.87
C LEU A 281 -10.33 -4.95 -21.38
N ARG A 282 -9.07 -5.13 -21.82
CA ARG A 282 -8.73 -5.30 -23.25
C ARG A 282 -9.40 -6.53 -23.86
N LYS A 283 -9.52 -7.63 -23.10
CA LYS A 283 -10.24 -8.82 -23.57
C LYS A 283 -11.74 -8.57 -23.70
N PHE A 284 -12.35 -7.84 -22.76
CA PHE A 284 -13.78 -7.53 -22.80
C PHE A 284 -14.15 -6.54 -23.90
N GLU A 285 -13.21 -5.74 -24.39
CA GLU A 285 -13.40 -4.93 -25.59
C GLU A 285 -13.50 -5.78 -26.86
N ALA A 286 -12.73 -6.87 -26.94
CA ALA A 286 -12.73 -7.78 -28.09
C ALA A 286 -13.83 -8.85 -28.02
N ASP A 287 -14.08 -9.41 -26.83
CA ASP A 287 -15.11 -10.42 -26.54
C ASP A 287 -15.96 -9.92 -25.36
N PRO A 288 -17.06 -9.17 -25.63
CA PRO A 288 -17.90 -8.59 -24.58
C PRO A 288 -18.48 -9.63 -23.63
N LEU A 289 -18.45 -9.32 -22.34
CA LEU A 289 -19.02 -10.17 -21.29
C LEU A 289 -20.53 -10.41 -21.51
N PRO A 290 -21.05 -11.62 -21.21
CA PRO A 290 -22.47 -11.87 -21.12
C PRO A 290 -23.15 -10.89 -20.14
N GLU A 291 -24.39 -10.52 -20.43
CA GLU A 291 -25.10 -9.44 -19.70
C GLU A 291 -25.13 -9.63 -18.18
N ASN A 292 -25.33 -10.87 -17.71
CA ASN A 292 -25.35 -11.20 -16.28
C ASN A 292 -23.96 -10.99 -15.63
N THR A 293 -22.90 -11.46 -16.29
CA THR A 293 -21.51 -11.32 -15.84
C THR A 293 -21.07 -9.86 -15.90
N ARG A 294 -21.51 -9.11 -16.91
CA ARG A 294 -21.27 -7.67 -17.06
C ARG A 294 -21.89 -6.88 -15.91
N LYS A 295 -23.10 -7.24 -15.45
CA LYS A 295 -23.73 -6.63 -14.26
C LYS A 295 -22.97 -6.94 -12.97
N GLU A 296 -22.53 -8.19 -12.77
CA GLU A 296 -21.69 -8.55 -11.62
C GLU A 296 -20.37 -7.77 -11.63
N PHE A 297 -19.73 -7.64 -12.80
CA PHE A 297 -18.52 -6.84 -12.96
C PHE A 297 -18.76 -5.37 -12.60
N GLN A 298 -19.89 -4.79 -13.05
CA GLN A 298 -20.27 -3.42 -12.72
C GLN A 298 -20.49 -3.24 -11.20
N SER A 299 -21.18 -4.17 -10.52
CA SER A 299 -21.36 -4.13 -9.06
C SER A 299 -20.01 -4.20 -8.31
N GLN A 300 -19.11 -5.09 -8.74
CA GLN A 300 -17.75 -5.17 -8.20
C GLN A 300 -16.95 -3.88 -8.44
N PHE A 301 -17.09 -3.29 -9.63
CA PHE A 301 -16.42 -2.04 -10.00
C PHE A 301 -16.90 -0.86 -9.15
N GLU A 302 -18.21 -0.77 -8.91
CA GLU A 302 -18.80 0.26 -8.03
C GLU A 302 -18.27 0.17 -6.60
N ARG A 303 -18.06 -1.06 -6.08
CA ARG A 303 -17.45 -1.28 -4.76
C ARG A 303 -16.00 -0.81 -4.70
N LEU A 304 -15.20 -1.06 -5.74
CA LEU A 304 -13.85 -0.50 -5.90
C LEU A 304 -13.87 1.03 -5.90
N VAL A 305 -14.79 1.64 -6.66
CA VAL A 305 -14.97 3.09 -6.72
C VAL A 305 -15.26 3.68 -5.35
N ILE A 306 -16.18 3.07 -4.59
CA ILE A 306 -16.54 3.50 -3.24
C ILE A 306 -15.33 3.46 -2.32
N LEU A 307 -14.61 2.33 -2.29
CA LEU A 307 -13.39 2.19 -1.49
C LEU A 307 -12.41 3.32 -1.80
N ASP A 308 -11.98 3.43 -3.07
CA ASP A 308 -10.96 4.39 -3.50
C ASP A 308 -11.37 5.83 -3.24
N TYR A 309 -12.65 6.15 -3.38
CA TYR A 309 -13.15 7.49 -3.13
C TYR A 309 -13.13 7.82 -1.65
N VAL A 310 -13.63 6.92 -0.78
CA VAL A 310 -13.67 7.10 0.68
C VAL A 310 -12.26 7.29 1.23
N ILE A 311 -11.32 6.40 0.88
CA ILE A 311 -9.94 6.49 1.38
C ILE A 311 -9.10 7.53 0.63
N ARG A 312 -9.66 8.16 -0.42
CA ARG A 312 -8.98 9.03 -1.37
C ARG A 312 -7.64 8.45 -1.83
N ASN A 313 -7.71 7.29 -2.49
CA ASN A 313 -6.52 6.66 -3.06
C ASN A 313 -5.85 7.58 -4.08
N THR A 314 -4.51 7.69 -3.99
CA THR A 314 -3.70 8.58 -4.84
C THR A 314 -2.84 7.82 -5.86
N ASP A 315 -2.98 6.50 -5.95
CA ASP A 315 -2.20 5.63 -6.84
C ASP A 315 -3.00 4.46 -7.44
N ARG A 316 -4.30 4.64 -7.69
CA ARG A 316 -5.08 3.62 -8.39
C ARG A 316 -4.92 3.72 -9.91
N GLY A 317 -3.96 2.97 -10.45
CA GLY A 317 -3.86 2.59 -11.86
C GLY A 317 -4.67 1.33 -12.20
N ASN A 318 -4.81 1.00 -13.50
CA ASN A 318 -5.50 -0.22 -13.96
C ASN A 318 -4.66 -1.50 -13.82
N ASP A 319 -3.40 -1.35 -13.44
CA ASP A 319 -2.44 -2.37 -13.00
C ASP A 319 -2.58 -2.67 -11.49
N ASN A 320 -3.13 -1.74 -10.70
CA ASN A 320 -3.22 -1.83 -9.24
C ASN A 320 -4.57 -2.40 -8.74
N TRP A 321 -5.39 -2.97 -9.60
CA TRP A 321 -6.53 -3.79 -9.19
C TRP A 321 -6.61 -4.98 -10.13
N LEU A 322 -7.04 -6.11 -9.59
CA LEU A 322 -7.04 -7.37 -10.29
C LEU A 322 -8.46 -7.83 -10.57
N VAL A 323 -8.61 -8.62 -11.63
CA VAL A 323 -9.86 -9.29 -11.99
C VAL A 323 -9.58 -10.79 -12.11
N ARG A 324 -10.45 -11.60 -11.50
CA ARG A 324 -10.57 -13.04 -11.76
C ARG A 324 -11.85 -13.25 -12.54
N TYR A 325 -11.74 -13.88 -13.70
CA TYR A 325 -12.88 -14.28 -14.51
C TYR A 325 -12.67 -15.72 -14.98
N GLU A 326 -13.62 -16.58 -14.66
CA GLU A 326 -13.62 -18.01 -15.04
C GLU A 326 -14.75 -18.25 -16.02
N LYS A 327 -14.40 -18.61 -17.26
CA LYS A 327 -15.34 -18.97 -18.32
C LYS A 327 -15.67 -20.46 -18.20
N GLN A 328 -16.92 -20.81 -18.46
CA GLN A 328 -17.45 -22.17 -18.29
C GLN A 328 -16.67 -23.26 -19.06
N ASP A 329 -16.04 -22.88 -20.18
CA ASP A 329 -15.34 -23.83 -21.07
C ASP A 329 -14.00 -24.37 -20.50
N ASP A 330 -13.39 -23.69 -19.53
CA ASP A 330 -12.10 -24.09 -18.94
C ASP A 330 -12.25 -25.24 -17.90
N ALA A 331 -13.48 -25.63 -17.55
CA ALA A 331 -13.78 -26.65 -16.54
C ALA A 331 -14.12 -28.04 -17.11
N LEU A 332 -14.10 -28.22 -18.44
CA LEU A 332 -14.51 -29.49 -19.08
C LEU A 332 -13.39 -30.53 -19.25
N ASP A 333 -12.18 -30.28 -18.73
CA ASP A 333 -11.04 -31.20 -18.94
C ASP A 333 -10.66 -32.04 -17.70
N LEU A 334 -11.54 -32.14 -16.69
CA LEU A 334 -11.38 -33.10 -15.59
C LEU A 334 -12.66 -33.91 -15.38
N SER A 335 -12.53 -35.19 -15.66
CA SER A 335 -13.47 -36.29 -15.40
C SER A 335 -14.23 -36.16 -14.07
N ASP A 336 -15.56 -36.19 -14.12
CA ASP A 336 -16.33 -37.31 -13.56
C ASP A 336 -17.82 -37.19 -13.87
N LYS A 337 -18.37 -38.25 -14.47
CA LYS A 337 -19.80 -38.47 -14.62
C LYS A 337 -20.34 -38.96 -13.28
N ASP A 338 -20.87 -38.06 -12.46
CA ASP A 338 -21.99 -38.27 -11.53
C ASP A 338 -21.96 -37.19 -10.43
N SER A 339 -22.49 -36.00 -10.74
CA SER A 339 -22.87 -35.00 -9.74
C SER A 339 -23.88 -34.02 -10.33
N GLN A 340 -25.15 -34.42 -10.21
CA GLN A 340 -26.32 -33.58 -9.96
C GLN A 340 -26.10 -32.04 -9.99
N TRP A 341 -26.51 -31.39 -11.09
CA TRP A 341 -26.87 -29.97 -11.24
C TRP A 341 -26.38 -28.99 -10.15
N THR A 342 -25.08 -28.76 -10.08
CA THR A 342 -24.55 -27.47 -9.61
C THR A 342 -24.07 -26.72 -10.84
N VAL A 343 -24.93 -25.88 -11.40
CA VAL A 343 -24.51 -24.91 -12.42
C VAL A 343 -23.45 -24.02 -11.76
N THR A 344 -22.17 -24.32 -11.99
CA THR A 344 -21.07 -23.44 -11.60
C THR A 344 -21.18 -22.20 -12.48
N LYS A 345 -21.89 -21.20 -11.94
CA LYS A 345 -22.15 -19.88 -12.53
C LYS A 345 -20.80 -19.24 -12.89
N GLU A 346 -20.65 -18.72 -14.11
CA GLU A 346 -19.54 -17.83 -14.47
C GLU A 346 -19.36 -16.80 -13.36
N SER A 347 -18.14 -16.70 -12.84
CA SER A 347 -17.85 -15.82 -11.70
C SER A 347 -16.79 -14.80 -12.09
N ILE A 348 -17.09 -13.53 -11.82
CA ILE A 348 -16.15 -12.42 -11.99
C ILE A 348 -16.00 -11.70 -10.66
N LYS A 349 -14.76 -11.46 -10.24
CA LYS A 349 -14.42 -10.80 -8.97
C LYS A 349 -13.29 -9.80 -9.15
N ILE A 350 -13.35 -8.71 -8.40
CA ILE A 350 -12.30 -7.68 -8.34
C ILE A 350 -11.54 -7.81 -7.02
N ALA A 351 -10.22 -7.68 -7.08
CA ALA A 351 -9.36 -7.51 -5.92
C ALA A 351 -8.61 -6.17 -5.96
N ALA A 352 -8.89 -5.30 -4.99
CA ALA A 352 -8.22 -4.01 -4.80
C ALA A 352 -6.93 -4.21 -4.00
N ILE A 353 -5.80 -4.27 -4.70
CA ILE A 353 -4.46 -4.46 -4.11
C ILE A 353 -3.68 -3.15 -4.07
N ASP A 354 -2.53 -3.13 -3.40
CA ASP A 354 -1.61 -1.97 -3.37
C ASP A 354 -2.28 -0.64 -2.93
N ASN A 355 -2.87 -0.66 -1.73
CA ASN A 355 -3.58 0.48 -1.14
C ASN A 355 -2.67 1.38 -0.29
N GLY A 356 -1.35 1.21 -0.37
CA GLY A 356 -0.38 1.88 0.50
C GLY A 356 -0.25 3.39 0.35
N LEU A 357 -1.01 4.00 -0.57
CA LEU A 357 -0.92 5.42 -0.93
C LEU A 357 -2.30 6.10 -0.91
N ALA A 358 -3.06 5.81 0.13
CA ALA A 358 -4.34 6.40 0.48
C ALA A 358 -4.28 7.16 1.82
N PHE A 359 -5.41 7.68 2.28
CA PHE A 359 -5.58 8.49 3.50
C PHE A 359 -4.73 9.77 3.52
N PRO A 360 -4.88 10.67 2.53
CA PRO A 360 -4.19 11.95 2.55
C PRO A 360 -4.73 12.88 3.65
N PHE A 361 -3.84 13.67 4.26
CA PHE A 361 -4.21 14.66 5.27
C PHE A 361 -4.71 15.98 4.66
N LYS A 362 -4.61 16.14 3.34
CA LYS A 362 -5.21 17.24 2.58
C LYS A 362 -5.52 16.78 1.16
N HIS A 363 -6.46 17.42 0.48
CA HIS A 363 -6.62 17.16 -0.95
C HIS A 363 -5.34 17.51 -1.74
N PRO A 364 -5.01 16.77 -2.81
CA PRO A 364 -3.83 17.08 -3.61
C PRO A 364 -3.89 18.48 -4.21
N ASP A 365 -2.75 19.19 -4.24
CA ASP A 365 -2.66 20.50 -4.90
C ASP A 365 -2.89 20.35 -6.43
N GLU A 366 -3.47 21.36 -7.09
CA GLU A 366 -3.95 21.25 -8.50
C GLU A 366 -2.87 20.82 -9.50
N TRP A 367 -1.62 21.19 -9.27
CA TRP A 367 -0.47 20.83 -10.11
C TRP A 367 -0.07 19.33 -9.99
N ARG A 368 -0.65 18.59 -9.03
CA ARG A 368 -0.54 17.13 -8.88
C ARG A 368 -1.90 16.53 -8.49
N ALA A 369 -2.76 16.31 -9.46
CA ALA A 369 -4.15 15.94 -9.22
C ALA A 369 -4.38 14.51 -8.65
N TYR A 370 -3.42 13.58 -8.82
CA TYR A 370 -3.55 12.14 -8.50
C TYR A 370 -4.96 11.59 -8.86
N PRO A 371 -5.25 11.50 -10.17
CA PRO A 371 -6.57 11.11 -10.63
C PRO A 371 -6.82 9.62 -10.36
N PHE A 372 -8.09 9.24 -10.29
CA PHE A 372 -8.48 7.84 -10.29
C PHE A 372 -8.47 7.32 -11.74
N HIS A 373 -7.60 6.39 -12.09
CA HIS A 373 -7.47 5.97 -13.50
C HIS A 373 -8.72 5.26 -14.03
N TRP A 374 -9.47 4.60 -13.15
CA TRP A 374 -10.74 3.99 -13.52
C TRP A 374 -11.80 5.00 -13.97
N ALA A 375 -11.66 6.30 -13.68
CA ALA A 375 -12.64 7.32 -14.06
C ALA A 375 -12.74 7.52 -15.58
N TRP A 376 -11.73 7.09 -16.34
CA TRP A 376 -11.73 7.13 -17.80
C TRP A 376 -12.33 5.89 -18.45
N LEU A 377 -12.65 4.85 -17.67
CA LEU A 377 -13.24 3.63 -18.19
C LEU A 377 -14.72 3.85 -18.57
N PRO A 378 -15.25 3.15 -19.59
CA PRO A 378 -16.67 3.19 -19.94
C PRO A 378 -17.59 2.89 -18.75
N GLN A 379 -17.18 1.98 -17.86
CA GLN A 379 -17.87 1.57 -16.65
C GLN A 379 -18.11 2.74 -15.68
N ALA A 380 -17.22 3.75 -15.68
CA ALA A 380 -17.36 4.93 -14.82
C ALA A 380 -18.46 5.90 -15.27
N LYS A 381 -19.01 5.72 -16.48
CA LYS A 381 -20.14 6.51 -17.00
C LYS A 381 -21.50 5.92 -16.60
N VAL A 382 -21.53 4.68 -16.10
CA VAL A 382 -22.75 4.02 -15.65
C VAL A 382 -23.14 4.57 -14.27
N PRO A 383 -24.39 5.02 -14.06
CA PRO A 383 -24.89 5.42 -12.74
C PRO A 383 -24.73 4.31 -11.70
N PHE A 384 -24.50 4.67 -10.44
CA PHE A 384 -24.45 3.68 -9.35
C PHE A 384 -25.73 2.86 -9.30
N SER A 385 -25.60 1.53 -9.28
CA SER A 385 -26.72 0.61 -9.20
C SER A 385 -27.50 0.73 -7.89
N GLN A 386 -28.77 0.30 -7.93
CA GLN A 386 -29.60 0.23 -6.72
C GLN A 386 -28.99 -0.70 -5.66
N GLU A 387 -28.42 -1.83 -6.08
CA GLU A 387 -27.73 -2.79 -5.18
C GLU A 387 -26.63 -2.09 -4.37
N THR A 388 -25.77 -1.33 -5.04
CA THR A 388 -24.68 -0.60 -4.39
C THR A 388 -25.22 0.48 -3.46
N ARG A 389 -26.25 1.24 -3.88
CA ARG A 389 -26.88 2.28 -3.05
C ARG A 389 -27.45 1.68 -1.78
N ASP A 390 -28.20 0.58 -1.88
CA ASP A 390 -28.82 -0.09 -0.73
C ASP A 390 -27.77 -0.66 0.24
N LEU A 391 -26.62 -1.10 -0.29
CA LEU A 391 -25.51 -1.62 0.52
C LEU A 391 -24.83 -0.53 1.36
N VAL A 392 -24.52 0.64 0.76
CA VAL A 392 -23.62 1.62 1.41
C VAL A 392 -24.31 2.89 1.90
N LEU A 393 -25.39 3.33 1.27
CA LEU A 393 -26.03 4.61 1.60
C LEU A 393 -26.57 4.69 3.03
N PRO A 394 -27.19 3.63 3.61
CA PRO A 394 -27.63 3.64 5.01
C PRO A 394 -26.47 3.81 5.99
N ARG A 395 -25.31 3.22 5.69
CA ARG A 395 -24.10 3.30 6.51
C ARG A 395 -23.45 4.68 6.42
N LEU A 396 -23.24 5.19 5.19
CA LEU A 396 -22.57 6.47 4.96
C LEU A 396 -23.40 7.68 5.41
N SER A 397 -24.74 7.57 5.40
CA SER A 397 -25.63 8.63 5.88
C SER A 397 -25.73 8.69 7.40
N ASP A 398 -25.35 7.62 8.11
CA ASP A 398 -25.34 7.57 9.58
C ASP A 398 -24.04 8.14 10.14
N MET A 399 -24.15 9.22 10.91
CA MET A 399 -23.00 9.87 11.53
C MET A 399 -22.37 9.03 12.64
N ASN A 400 -23.12 8.12 13.27
CA ASN A 400 -22.54 7.20 14.25
C ASN A 400 -21.62 6.20 13.56
N PHE A 401 -22.08 5.58 12.46
CA PHE A 401 -21.24 4.71 11.63
C PHE A 401 -19.93 5.40 11.17
N VAL A 402 -20.02 6.65 10.68
CA VAL A 402 -18.83 7.40 10.24
C VAL A 402 -17.90 7.70 11.42
N GLN A 403 -18.45 8.03 12.58
CA GLN A 403 -17.66 8.27 13.80
C GLN A 403 -16.96 6.99 14.25
N ASP A 404 -17.67 5.87 14.31
CA ASP A 404 -17.12 4.57 14.66
C ASP A 404 -16.03 4.13 13.66
N LEU A 405 -16.20 4.42 12.37
CA LEU A 405 -15.15 4.16 11.36
C LEU A 405 -13.89 4.99 11.62
N CYS A 406 -14.05 6.26 11.98
CA CYS A 406 -12.92 7.12 12.35
C CYS A 406 -12.22 6.61 13.64
N GLU A 407 -12.99 6.09 14.60
CA GLU A 407 -12.45 5.53 15.84
C GLU A 407 -11.66 4.24 15.60
N ASP A 408 -12.16 3.33 14.77
CA ASP A 408 -11.42 2.11 14.39
C ASP A 408 -10.11 2.45 13.65
N LEU A 409 -10.15 3.44 12.74
CA LEU A 409 -8.95 3.93 12.06
C LEU A 409 -7.98 4.61 13.04
N TYR A 410 -8.48 5.30 14.07
CA TYR A 410 -7.65 5.88 15.12
C TYR A 410 -6.91 4.80 15.91
N GLU A 411 -7.62 3.74 16.31
CA GLU A 411 -7.03 2.60 17.01
C GLU A 411 -5.94 1.90 16.19
N LEU A 412 -6.14 1.79 14.88
CA LEU A 412 -5.12 1.28 13.96
C LEU A 412 -3.93 2.24 13.82
N PHE A 413 -4.17 3.52 13.52
CA PHE A 413 -3.12 4.46 13.13
C PHE A 413 -2.26 4.88 14.34
N LYS A 414 -2.83 4.93 15.55
CA LYS A 414 -2.09 5.27 16.78
C LYS A 414 -1.01 4.25 17.17
N THR A 415 -1.02 3.07 16.54
CA THR A 415 0.00 2.03 16.75
C THR A 415 1.38 2.43 16.17
N ASP A 416 1.41 3.39 15.24
CA ASP A 416 2.66 3.92 14.70
C ASP A 416 3.39 4.82 15.70
N ARG A 417 4.70 4.61 15.85
CA ARG A 417 5.53 5.45 16.72
C ARG A 417 5.59 6.93 16.30
N GLY A 418 5.39 7.22 15.02
CA GLY A 418 5.34 8.56 14.45
C GLY A 418 3.92 9.09 14.29
N PHE A 419 2.94 8.50 14.97
CA PHE A 419 1.56 8.98 14.95
C PHE A 419 1.47 10.42 15.49
N ASP A 420 0.82 11.28 14.72
CA ASP A 420 0.48 12.64 15.12
C ASP A 420 -1.04 12.83 15.05
N LYS A 421 -1.64 13.18 16.19
CA LYS A 421 -3.11 13.27 16.31
C LYS A 421 -3.69 14.38 15.44
N ALA A 422 -3.01 15.52 15.32
CA ALA A 422 -3.49 16.63 14.51
C ALA A 422 -3.53 16.26 13.02
N THR A 423 -2.48 15.60 12.53
CA THR A 423 -2.41 15.07 11.17
C THR A 423 -3.50 14.01 10.93
N PHE A 424 -3.74 13.13 11.91
CA PHE A 424 -4.83 12.16 11.82
C PHE A 424 -6.21 12.82 11.70
N GLU A 425 -6.50 13.85 12.49
CA GLU A 425 -7.77 14.58 12.37
C GLU A 425 -7.94 15.24 10.98
N ASN A 426 -6.84 15.69 10.38
CA ASN A 426 -6.82 16.19 9.01
C ASN A 426 -7.07 15.08 7.96
N GLN A 427 -6.55 13.87 8.18
CA GLN A 427 -6.91 12.72 7.33
C GLN A 427 -8.41 12.41 7.42
N MET A 428 -8.95 12.41 8.63
CA MET A 428 -10.38 12.15 8.85
C MET A 428 -11.26 13.28 8.32
N SER A 429 -10.78 14.53 8.30
CA SER A 429 -11.54 15.65 7.72
C SER A 429 -11.66 15.55 6.20
N VAL A 430 -10.62 15.08 5.52
CA VAL A 430 -10.67 14.72 4.10
C VAL A 430 -11.63 13.55 3.88
N MET A 431 -11.49 12.46 4.65
CA MET A 431 -12.35 11.28 4.51
C MET A 431 -13.84 11.62 4.70
N ARG A 432 -14.18 12.44 5.71
CA ARG A 432 -15.56 12.92 5.91
C ARG A 432 -16.07 13.76 4.75
N GLY A 433 -15.22 14.60 4.15
CA GLY A 433 -15.57 15.33 2.93
C GLY A 433 -15.83 14.42 1.72
N GLN A 434 -15.06 13.34 1.59
CA GLN A 434 -15.30 12.31 0.57
C GLN A 434 -16.62 11.58 0.83
N ILE A 435 -16.89 11.17 2.07
CA ILE A 435 -18.15 10.52 2.45
C ILE A 435 -19.34 11.43 2.16
N LEU A 436 -19.23 12.74 2.43
CA LEU A 436 -20.29 13.71 2.13
C LEU A 436 -20.62 13.76 0.64
N ASN A 437 -19.60 13.91 -0.22
CA ASN A 437 -19.78 13.94 -1.67
C ASN A 437 -20.34 12.61 -2.19
N LEU A 438 -19.82 11.48 -1.72
CA LEU A 438 -20.29 10.15 -2.11
C LEU A 438 -21.76 9.94 -1.73
N THR A 439 -22.13 10.32 -0.50
CA THR A 439 -23.52 10.23 -0.03
C THR A 439 -24.47 11.03 -0.93
N GLN A 440 -24.08 12.25 -1.31
CA GLN A 440 -24.88 13.07 -2.22
C GLN A 440 -24.95 12.46 -3.62
N ALA A 441 -23.84 11.96 -4.17
CA ALA A 441 -23.82 11.31 -5.48
C ALA A 441 -24.69 10.06 -5.55
N LEU A 442 -24.72 9.25 -4.49
CA LEU A 442 -25.56 8.06 -4.38
C LEU A 442 -27.04 8.41 -4.27
N LYS A 443 -27.38 9.51 -3.58
CA LYS A 443 -28.77 10.03 -3.53
C LYS A 443 -29.23 10.54 -4.89
N ASP A 444 -28.36 11.25 -5.59
CA ASP A 444 -28.63 11.86 -6.91
C ASP A 444 -28.49 10.89 -8.10
N GLU A 445 -28.24 9.60 -7.85
CA GLU A 445 -28.07 8.58 -8.91
C GLU A 445 -26.97 8.94 -9.92
N LYS A 446 -25.88 9.54 -9.43
CA LYS A 446 -24.72 9.89 -10.25
C LYS A 446 -23.91 8.66 -10.63
N SER A 447 -23.11 8.80 -11.67
CA SER A 447 -22.07 7.86 -12.07
C SER A 447 -20.74 8.15 -11.38
N PRO A 448 -19.81 7.17 -11.31
CA PRO A 448 -18.46 7.38 -10.79
C PRO A 448 -17.73 8.58 -11.41
N ILE A 449 -17.87 8.83 -12.71
CA ILE A 449 -17.24 9.98 -13.37
C ILE A 449 -17.83 11.31 -12.90
N GLN A 450 -19.14 11.37 -12.65
CA GLN A 450 -19.80 12.56 -12.10
C GLN A 450 -19.41 12.80 -10.64
N LEU A 451 -19.21 11.73 -9.85
CA LEU A 451 -18.73 11.82 -8.47
C LEU A 451 -17.34 12.46 -8.38
N VAL A 452 -16.38 12.05 -9.24
CA VAL A 452 -15.03 12.61 -9.21
C VAL A 452 -14.96 14.06 -9.72
N GLN A 453 -15.98 14.52 -10.44
CA GLN A 453 -16.13 15.90 -10.89
C GLN A 453 -16.72 16.82 -9.79
N MET A 454 -17.23 16.25 -8.70
CA MET A 454 -17.78 17.05 -7.61
C MET A 454 -16.68 17.90 -6.94
N PRO A 455 -17.00 19.15 -6.51
CA PRO A 455 -16.05 19.99 -5.80
C PRO A 455 -15.49 19.30 -4.55
N ARG A 456 -14.22 19.51 -4.27
CA ARG A 456 -13.55 18.90 -3.12
C ARG A 456 -14.02 19.57 -1.83
N VAL A 457 -14.40 18.75 -0.85
CA VAL A 457 -14.87 19.20 0.46
C VAL A 457 -13.96 18.65 1.54
N ILE A 458 -13.77 19.43 2.60
CA ILE A 458 -13.19 18.99 3.87
C ILE A 458 -14.23 19.25 4.96
N VAL A 459 -14.38 18.31 5.88
CA VAL A 459 -15.34 18.41 6.99
C VAL A 459 -14.60 18.30 8.32
N GLU A 460 -14.42 19.44 8.99
CA GLU A 460 -13.70 19.56 10.25
C GLU A 460 -14.66 19.42 11.44
N ARG A 461 -14.18 18.82 12.54
CA ARG A 461 -14.91 18.83 13.82
C ARG A 461 -14.63 20.16 14.52
N SER A 462 -15.65 20.90 14.91
CA SER A 462 -15.45 22.08 15.75
C SER A 462 -15.09 21.62 17.16
N SER A 463 -13.91 22.00 17.66
CA SER A 463 -13.55 21.82 19.06
C SER A 463 -14.22 22.90 19.91
N THR A 464 -15.42 22.66 20.44
CA THR A 464 -15.96 23.51 21.51
C THR A 464 -15.22 23.17 22.81
N GLY A 465 -14.21 23.96 23.14
CA GLY A 465 -13.59 23.94 24.45
C GLY A 465 -14.53 24.56 25.49
N SER A 466 -15.04 23.76 26.43
CA SER A 466 -15.53 24.26 27.71
C SER A 466 -15.29 23.24 28.81
N GLN A 467 -14.44 23.62 29.76
CA GLN A 467 -14.39 22.99 31.07
C GLN A 467 -15.78 23.09 31.73
N GLY A 468 -16.31 21.95 32.17
CA GLY A 468 -17.35 21.89 33.20
C GLY A 468 -18.79 21.75 32.70
N ARG A 469 -19.42 20.68 33.23
CA ARG A 469 -20.86 20.37 33.26
C ARG A 469 -21.48 19.83 31.96
N ILE A 470 -21.74 18.52 31.99
CA ILE A 470 -22.71 17.72 31.24
C ILE A 470 -23.49 18.50 30.18
N VAL A 471 -23.11 18.34 28.90
CA VAL A 471 -23.85 18.82 27.74
C VAL A 471 -23.94 17.66 26.73
N HIS A 472 -25.14 17.40 26.21
CA HIS A 472 -25.36 16.53 25.07
C HIS A 472 -24.35 16.82 23.95
N LEU A 473 -23.66 15.78 23.44
CA LEU A 473 -22.69 15.89 22.34
C LEU A 473 -23.37 16.39 21.06
N SER A 474 -23.42 17.71 20.87
CA SER A 474 -23.60 18.32 19.57
C SER A 474 -22.20 18.58 18.99
N ASN A 475 -21.65 17.59 18.29
CA ASN A 475 -20.46 17.80 17.48
C ASN A 475 -20.84 18.74 16.33
N ALA A 476 -20.55 20.05 16.44
CA ALA A 476 -20.68 20.94 15.30
C ALA A 476 -19.57 20.60 14.27
N PHE A 477 -19.94 20.53 13.00
CA PHE A 477 -19.02 20.25 11.89
C PHE A 477 -18.95 21.48 10.97
N THR A 478 -17.75 21.85 10.57
CA THR A 478 -17.53 22.94 9.60
C THR A 478 -17.23 22.32 8.24
N GLN A 479 -18.00 22.70 7.22
CA GLN A 479 -17.78 22.27 5.84
C GLN A 479 -17.03 23.36 5.06
N THR A 480 -15.91 23.01 4.45
CA THR A 480 -15.12 23.95 3.63
C THR A 480 -15.02 23.43 2.20
N PHE A 481 -15.57 24.20 1.25
CA PHE A 481 -15.53 23.89 -0.18
C PHE A 481 -14.28 24.49 -0.83
N HIS A 482 -13.46 23.65 -1.47
CA HIS A 482 -12.37 24.12 -2.33
C HIS A 482 -12.89 24.24 -3.76
N SER A 483 -13.33 25.44 -4.13
CA SER A 483 -13.68 25.82 -5.50
C SER A 483 -12.71 26.89 -6.01
N ARG A 484 -11.53 26.46 -6.48
CA ARG A 484 -10.72 27.31 -7.36
C ARG A 484 -10.62 26.61 -8.72
N LYS A 485 -10.80 27.38 -9.79
CA LYS A 485 -10.66 26.87 -11.15
C LYS A 485 -9.17 26.53 -11.37
N PRO A 486 -8.84 25.38 -12.00
CA PRO A 486 -7.45 25.07 -12.31
C PRO A 486 -6.84 26.21 -13.12
N PHE A 487 -5.64 26.63 -12.70
CA PHE A 487 -4.92 27.78 -13.29
C PHE A 487 -4.56 27.62 -14.77
N PHE A 488 -4.84 26.46 -15.36
CA PHE A 488 -4.79 26.20 -16.80
C PHE A 488 -6.12 25.58 -17.26
N SER A 489 -7.10 26.44 -17.52
CA SER A 489 -8.28 26.12 -18.33
C SER A 489 -8.38 27.12 -19.47
N SER A 490 -7.35 27.11 -20.31
CA SER A 490 -7.45 27.57 -21.69
C SER A 490 -6.54 26.65 -22.50
N TRP A 491 -7.12 25.76 -23.31
CA TRP A 491 -6.72 25.37 -24.67
C TRP A 491 -7.81 24.47 -25.22
#